data_AF-A0A977TEC9-F1
#
_entry.id   AF-A0A977TEC9-F1
#
_cell.length_a   1.000
_cell.length_b   1.000
_cell.length_c   1.000
_cell.angle_alpha   90.00
_cell.angle_beta   90.00
_cell.angle_gamma   90.00
#
_symmetry.space_group_name_H-M   'P 1'
#
loop_
_entity.id
_entity.type
_entity.pdbx_description
1 polymer ?
#
loop_
_entity_poly.entity_id
_entity_poly.type
_entity_poly.pdbx_seq_one_letter_code
_entity_poly.pdbx_strand_id
1 'polypeptide(L)'
;FIVKVKKILECICVNCGRLKVSSSDMAFNDKIKHVRDPKARMQVVWNYCKGKMTCEADDLKDEVDENDEPKKGHGGCGAAQPLIRKEGLKLFVQYKRSKDDDEEVKSLQPDKRLFPPHEVYTALKKISDTDLHFLGLSEDYARPEWMILTVMPVPPPPVRPSIAVDGGTMRSEDDLTYKLGDIIKASQNVRRCEQEGAPAHVITEFEQLLQ
;
A
#
# COMPACT_ATOMS: atom_id res chain seq x y z
N PHE A 1 7.77 -0.37 6.66
CA PHE A 1 6.43 -1.00 6.64
C PHE A 1 6.09 -1.79 5.37
N ILE A 2 6.99 -1.89 4.37
CA ILE A 2 6.67 -2.46 3.05
C ILE A 2 5.98 -3.84 3.05
N VAL A 3 6.36 -4.74 3.97
CA VAL A 3 5.75 -6.07 4.09
C VAL A 3 4.30 -5.98 4.57
N LYS A 4 3.99 -5.07 5.50
CA LYS A 4 2.63 -4.85 6.00
C LYS A 4 1.77 -4.18 4.92
N VAL A 5 2.31 -3.17 4.23
CA VAL A 5 1.67 -2.52 3.07
C VAL A 5 1.30 -3.55 2.01
N LYS A 6 2.24 -4.42 1.62
CA LYS A 6 1.97 -5.53 0.68
C LYS A 6 0.79 -6.39 1.14
N LYS A 7 0.78 -6.82 2.41
CA LYS A 7 -0.32 -7.64 2.94
C LYS A 7 -1.67 -6.91 2.90
N ILE A 8 -1.69 -5.62 3.20
CA ILE A 8 -2.92 -4.80 3.15
C ILE A 8 -3.42 -4.69 1.71
N LEU A 9 -2.54 -4.37 0.76
CA LEU A 9 -2.88 -4.31 -0.67
C LEU A 9 -3.37 -5.67 -1.22
N GLU A 10 -2.89 -6.79 -0.67
CA GLU A 10 -3.40 -8.12 -1.02
C GLU A 10 -4.81 -8.39 -0.50
N CYS A 11 -5.28 -7.63 0.50
CA CYS A 11 -6.62 -7.75 1.09
C CYS A 11 -7.68 -6.89 0.40
N ILE A 12 -7.27 -5.79 -0.22
CA ILE A 12 -8.17 -4.77 -0.78
C ILE A 12 -8.16 -4.77 -2.31
N CYS A 13 -9.21 -4.22 -2.90
CA CYS A 13 -9.26 -3.91 -4.31
C CYS A 13 -8.35 -2.71 -4.62
N VAL A 14 -7.37 -2.88 -5.50
CA VAL A 14 -6.45 -1.78 -5.86
C VAL A 14 -7.15 -0.64 -6.62
N ASN A 15 -8.35 -0.89 -7.16
CA ASN A 15 -9.14 0.09 -7.91
C ASN A 15 -10.06 0.92 -6.99
N CYS A 16 -10.94 0.26 -6.21
CA CYS A 16 -11.94 0.93 -5.40
C CYS A 16 -11.59 1.05 -3.91
N GLY A 17 -10.56 0.35 -3.42
CA GLY A 17 -10.11 0.42 -2.02
C GLY A 17 -10.92 -0.40 -1.02
N ARG A 18 -12.05 -0.99 -1.43
CA ARG A 18 -12.84 -1.94 -0.62
C ARG A 18 -12.05 -3.21 -0.33
N LEU A 19 -12.40 -3.95 0.71
CA LEU A 19 -11.97 -5.35 0.84
C LEU A 19 -12.33 -6.13 -0.43
N LYS A 20 -11.57 -7.19 -0.74
CA LYS A 20 -11.88 -8.03 -1.92
C LYS A 20 -13.07 -8.97 -1.69
N VAL A 21 -13.50 -9.09 -0.44
CA VAL A 21 -14.44 -10.11 0.05
C VAL A 21 -15.63 -9.39 0.63
N SER A 22 -16.83 -9.82 0.25
CA SER A 22 -18.06 -9.20 0.75
C SER A 22 -18.21 -9.36 2.26
N SER A 23 -18.70 -8.29 2.90
CA SER A 23 -19.13 -8.34 4.30
C SER A 23 -20.31 -9.31 4.51
N SER A 24 -21.00 -9.74 3.45
CA SER A 24 -22.03 -10.79 3.52
C SER A 24 -21.46 -12.21 3.50
N ASP A 25 -20.16 -12.41 3.21
CA ASP A 25 -19.54 -13.73 3.19
C ASP A 25 -19.50 -14.32 4.62
N MET A 26 -20.38 -15.29 4.87
CA MET A 26 -20.49 -15.98 6.15
C MET A 26 -19.19 -16.70 6.54
N ALA A 27 -18.48 -17.28 5.57
CA ALA A 27 -17.23 -17.99 5.82
C ALA A 27 -16.09 -17.03 6.20
N PHE A 28 -16.11 -15.81 5.67
CA PHE A 28 -15.21 -14.74 6.09
C PHE A 28 -15.55 -14.28 7.52
N ASN A 29 -16.81 -13.92 7.77
CA ASN A 29 -17.27 -13.44 9.08
C ASN A 29 -17.02 -14.45 10.20
N ASP A 30 -17.25 -15.73 9.95
CA ASP A 30 -17.01 -16.80 10.93
C ASP A 30 -15.54 -16.94 11.33
N LYS A 31 -14.61 -16.61 10.43
CA LYS A 31 -13.17 -16.63 10.71
C LYS A 31 -12.72 -15.45 11.54
N ILE A 32 -13.35 -14.28 11.40
CA ILE A 32 -12.91 -13.05 12.07
C ILE A 32 -13.66 -12.77 13.38
N LYS A 33 -14.90 -13.25 13.54
CA LYS A 33 -15.80 -12.88 14.67
C LYS A 33 -15.20 -13.11 16.05
N HIS A 34 -14.41 -14.18 16.21
CA HIS A 34 -13.81 -14.56 17.49
C HIS A 34 -12.38 -14.04 17.68
N VAL A 35 -11.79 -13.42 16.66
CA VAL A 35 -10.41 -12.94 16.70
C VAL A 35 -10.38 -11.53 17.27
N ARG A 36 -10.16 -11.42 18.59
CA ARG A 36 -10.10 -10.14 19.30
C ARG A 36 -8.79 -9.39 19.12
N ASP A 37 -7.66 -10.11 19.02
CA ASP A 37 -6.35 -9.49 18.81
C ASP A 37 -6.24 -8.87 17.40
N PRO A 38 -6.01 -7.56 17.25
CA PRO A 38 -5.97 -6.90 15.95
C PRO A 38 -4.87 -7.44 15.03
N LYS A 39 -3.72 -7.82 15.59
CA LYS A 39 -2.59 -8.35 14.81
C LYS A 39 -2.90 -9.72 14.24
N ALA A 40 -3.49 -10.61 15.04
CA ALA A 40 -3.99 -11.90 14.60
C ALA A 40 -5.13 -11.75 13.59
N ARG A 41 -6.05 -10.81 13.81
CA ARG A 41 -7.16 -10.53 12.89
C ARG A 41 -6.66 -10.19 11.49
N MET A 42 -5.72 -9.25 11.37
CA MET A 42 -5.10 -8.92 10.09
C MET A 42 -4.52 -10.16 9.39
N GLN A 43 -3.86 -11.04 10.14
CA GLN A 43 -3.24 -12.24 9.57
C GLN A 43 -4.29 -13.23 9.05
N VAL A 44 -5.42 -13.39 9.76
CA VAL A 44 -6.56 -14.21 9.33
C VAL A 44 -7.21 -13.63 8.07
N VAL A 45 -7.49 -12.33 8.07
CA VAL A 45 -8.05 -11.62 6.91
C VAL A 45 -7.14 -11.76 5.69
N TRP A 46 -5.84 -11.49 5.86
CA TRP A 46 -4.87 -11.64 4.79
C TRP A 46 -4.81 -13.07 4.23
N ASN A 47 -4.81 -14.07 5.10
CA ASN A 47 -4.82 -15.47 4.66
C ASN A 47 -6.05 -15.83 3.83
N TYR A 48 -7.19 -15.20 4.11
CA TYR A 48 -8.43 -15.38 3.36
C TYR A 48 -8.40 -14.62 2.02
N CYS A 49 -8.02 -13.34 2.03
CA CYS A 49 -8.11 -12.47 0.87
C CYS A 49 -6.97 -12.66 -0.16
N LYS A 50 -5.77 -13.10 0.25
CA LYS A 50 -4.59 -13.19 -0.63
C LYS A 50 -4.78 -14.07 -1.87
N GLY A 51 -5.70 -15.03 -1.82
CA GLY A 51 -6.04 -15.92 -2.93
C GLY A 51 -7.10 -15.36 -3.88
N LYS A 52 -7.81 -14.30 -3.48
CA LYS A 52 -8.89 -13.69 -4.25
C LYS A 52 -8.31 -12.74 -5.30
N MET A 53 -8.59 -13.04 -6.57
CA MET A 53 -8.09 -12.30 -7.73
C MET A 53 -9.17 -11.49 -8.44
N THR A 54 -10.33 -11.31 -7.80
CA THR A 54 -11.46 -10.51 -8.29
C THR A 54 -12.02 -9.75 -7.09
N CYS A 55 -12.44 -8.51 -7.30
CA CYS A 55 -13.19 -7.74 -6.29
C CYS A 55 -14.65 -8.18 -6.32
N GLU A 56 -15.07 -8.95 -5.32
CA GLU A 56 -16.44 -9.47 -5.24
C GLU A 56 -17.44 -8.31 -5.15
N ALA A 57 -18.24 -8.14 -6.20
CA ALA A 57 -19.39 -7.24 -6.19
C ALA A 57 -20.55 -7.95 -5.50
N ASP A 58 -21.42 -7.20 -4.82
CA ASP A 58 -22.65 -7.79 -4.33
C ASP A 58 -23.59 -8.07 -5.50
N ASP A 59 -24.24 -9.22 -5.47
CA ASP A 59 -25.34 -9.50 -6.37
C ASP A 59 -26.50 -8.57 -6.02
N LEU A 60 -26.70 -7.54 -6.84
CA LEU A 60 -27.88 -6.66 -6.80
C LEU A 60 -29.19 -7.41 -7.16
N LYS A 61 -29.16 -8.75 -7.27
CA LYS A 61 -30.23 -9.54 -7.89
C LYS A 61 -31.14 -10.30 -6.93
N ASP A 62 -30.81 -10.44 -5.66
CA ASP A 62 -31.63 -11.27 -4.77
C ASP A 62 -32.51 -10.43 -3.85
N GLU A 63 -33.76 -10.29 -4.31
CA GLU A 63 -34.98 -10.06 -3.54
C GLU A 63 -35.12 -8.66 -2.91
N VAL A 64 -35.67 -7.74 -3.71
CA VAL A 64 -36.46 -6.63 -3.17
C VAL A 64 -37.75 -7.25 -2.61
N ASP A 65 -37.68 -7.78 -1.40
CA ASP A 65 -38.89 -8.03 -0.61
C ASP A 65 -39.46 -6.65 -0.24
N GLU A 66 -40.73 -6.36 -0.58
CA GLU A 66 -41.35 -5.03 -0.45
C GLU A 66 -41.41 -4.50 1.00
N ASN A 67 -40.93 -5.26 1.98
CA ASN A 67 -40.96 -4.95 3.42
C ASN A 67 -39.61 -4.94 4.14
N ASP A 68 -38.47 -5.13 3.47
CA ASP A 68 -37.15 -5.13 4.13
C ASP A 68 -36.26 -3.99 3.59
N GLU A 69 -35.54 -3.27 4.48
CA GLU A 69 -34.59 -2.25 4.05
C GLU A 69 -33.54 -2.89 3.12
N PRO A 70 -33.19 -2.27 1.97
CA PRO A 70 -32.25 -2.85 1.03
C PRO A 70 -30.91 -3.08 1.74
N LYS A 71 -30.50 -4.34 1.85
CA LYS A 71 -29.20 -4.72 2.43
C LYS A 71 -28.11 -3.96 1.67
N LYS A 72 -27.46 -3.00 2.33
CA LYS A 72 -26.31 -2.29 1.77
C LYS A 72 -25.21 -3.30 1.49
N GLY A 73 -25.04 -3.63 0.22
CA GLY A 73 -23.92 -4.44 -0.25
C GLY A 73 -22.56 -3.83 0.12
N HIS A 74 -21.53 -4.68 0.16
CA HIS A 74 -20.12 -4.31 0.27
C HIS A 74 -19.64 -3.26 -0.77
N GLY A 75 -20.23 -3.23 -1.96
CA GLY A 75 -19.96 -2.28 -3.04
C GLY A 75 -18.68 -2.59 -3.82
N GLY A 76 -18.31 -3.87 -3.99
CA GLY A 76 -17.19 -4.26 -4.85
C GLY A 76 -17.41 -3.92 -6.32
N CYS A 77 -16.33 -3.71 -7.07
CA CYS A 77 -16.39 -3.22 -8.46
C CYS A 77 -16.18 -4.29 -9.54
N GLY A 78 -16.01 -5.57 -9.18
CA GLY A 78 -15.80 -6.65 -10.15
C GLY A 78 -14.40 -6.69 -10.79
N ALA A 79 -13.55 -5.68 -10.56
CA ALA A 79 -12.24 -5.60 -11.20
C ALA A 79 -11.33 -6.78 -10.83
N ALA A 80 -10.62 -7.31 -11.83
CA ALA A 80 -9.54 -8.27 -11.63
C ALA A 80 -8.46 -7.67 -10.73
N GLN A 81 -7.88 -8.49 -9.85
CA GLN A 81 -6.90 -8.07 -8.86
C GLN A 81 -5.52 -8.66 -9.19
N PRO A 82 -4.45 -7.85 -9.12
CA PRO A 82 -3.12 -8.33 -9.43
C PRO A 82 -2.53 -9.14 -8.28
N LEU A 83 -1.56 -9.99 -8.63
CA LEU A 83 -0.62 -10.55 -7.69
C LEU A 83 0.45 -9.50 -7.34
N ILE A 84 0.62 -9.23 -6.04
CA ILE A 84 1.60 -8.24 -5.58
C ILE A 84 2.90 -8.93 -5.20
N ARG A 85 4.00 -8.53 -5.82
CA ARG A 85 5.36 -9.05 -5.56
C ARG A 85 6.22 -7.97 -4.94
N LYS A 86 7.08 -8.36 -3.99
CA LYS A 86 8.09 -7.48 -3.38
C LYS A 86 9.46 -7.90 -3.88
N GLU A 87 10.23 -6.94 -4.39
CA GLU A 87 11.62 -7.14 -4.79
C GLU A 87 12.45 -5.97 -4.24
N GLY A 88 13.39 -6.26 -3.35
CA GLY A 88 14.09 -5.21 -2.60
C GLY A 88 13.11 -4.27 -1.86
N LEU A 89 13.19 -2.98 -2.16
CA LEU A 89 12.32 -1.91 -1.65
C LEU A 89 11.15 -1.57 -2.57
N LYS A 90 10.93 -2.34 -3.65
CA LYS A 90 9.88 -2.09 -4.65
C LYS A 90 8.73 -3.10 -4.54
N LEU A 91 7.54 -2.65 -4.92
CA LEU A 91 6.37 -3.49 -5.14
C LEU A 91 6.05 -3.56 -6.63
N PHE A 92 5.60 -4.70 -7.09
CA PHE A 92 5.18 -4.94 -8.46
C PHE A 92 3.80 -5.57 -8.48
N VAL A 93 2.97 -5.18 -9.45
CA VAL A 93 1.68 -5.80 -9.74
C VAL A 93 1.81 -6.69 -10.97
N GLN A 94 1.20 -7.86 -10.92
CA GLN A 94 1.14 -8.79 -12.04
C GLN A 94 -0.26 -9.36 -12.20
N TYR A 95 -0.91 -9.13 -13.34
CA TYR A 95 -2.20 -9.73 -13.65
C TYR A 95 -1.99 -11.12 -14.27
N LYS A 96 -2.84 -12.08 -13.89
CA LYS A 96 -2.86 -13.38 -14.56
C LYS A 96 -3.63 -13.23 -15.88
N ARG A 97 -3.04 -13.69 -16.98
CA ARG A 97 -3.74 -13.78 -18.26
C ARG A 97 -4.84 -14.83 -18.20
N SER A 98 -5.97 -14.54 -18.83
CA SER A 98 -7.03 -15.51 -19.14
C SER A 98 -6.46 -16.61 -20.04
N LYS A 99 -6.96 -17.85 -19.91
CA LYS A 99 -6.59 -18.95 -20.82
C LYS A 99 -7.03 -18.71 -22.28
N ASP A 100 -7.97 -17.80 -22.50
CA ASP A 100 -8.52 -17.50 -23.83
C ASP A 100 -7.69 -16.45 -24.61
N ASP A 101 -6.72 -15.79 -23.99
CA ASP A 101 -5.86 -14.78 -24.65
C ASP A 101 -4.54 -15.36 -25.20
N ASP A 102 -4.39 -16.68 -25.20
CA ASP A 102 -3.12 -17.36 -25.52
C ASP A 102 -2.78 -17.39 -27.02
N GLU A 103 -3.68 -17.01 -27.93
CA GLU A 103 -3.44 -17.13 -29.38
C GLU A 103 -2.76 -15.93 -30.06
N GLU A 104 -2.85 -14.69 -29.55
CA GLU A 104 -2.49 -13.53 -30.40
C GLU A 104 -1.30 -12.64 -29.97
N VAL A 105 -0.73 -12.73 -28.76
CA VAL A 105 0.44 -11.87 -28.43
C VAL A 105 1.47 -12.57 -27.54
N LYS A 106 2.46 -13.19 -28.20
CA LYS A 106 3.78 -13.53 -27.62
C LYS A 106 4.59 -12.25 -27.35
N SER A 107 4.12 -11.37 -26.49
CA SER A 107 4.97 -10.38 -25.83
C SER A 107 5.69 -11.06 -24.68
N LEU A 108 7.01 -11.23 -24.83
CA LEU A 108 7.92 -12.02 -23.99
C LEU A 108 8.11 -11.53 -22.53
N GLN A 109 7.31 -10.58 -22.03
CA GLN A 109 7.45 -10.13 -20.64
C GLN A 109 6.24 -10.54 -19.80
N PRO A 110 6.45 -11.13 -18.60
CA PRO A 110 5.38 -11.22 -17.63
C PRO A 110 4.85 -9.80 -17.41
N ASP A 111 3.52 -9.68 -17.35
CA ASP A 111 2.75 -8.43 -17.22
C ASP A 111 2.96 -7.78 -15.83
N LYS A 112 4.22 -7.59 -15.49
CA LYS A 112 4.77 -7.21 -14.19
C LYS A 112 5.15 -5.74 -14.28
N ARG A 113 4.31 -4.89 -13.70
CA ARG A 113 4.49 -3.44 -13.67
C ARG A 113 4.91 -3.01 -12.27
N LEU A 114 5.80 -2.02 -12.19
CA LEU A 114 6.12 -1.35 -10.93
C LEU A 114 4.83 -0.76 -10.32
N PHE A 115 4.62 -0.97 -9.03
CA PHE A 115 3.55 -0.34 -8.28
C PHE A 115 4.14 0.82 -7.46
N PRO A 116 4.18 2.05 -8.01
CA PRO A 116 4.93 3.14 -7.41
C PRO A 116 4.29 3.60 -6.09
N PRO A 117 5.07 4.19 -5.18
CA PRO A 117 4.58 4.59 -3.85
C PRO A 117 3.35 5.52 -3.88
N HIS A 118 3.24 6.40 -4.88
CA HIS A 118 2.09 7.32 -5.00
C HIS A 118 0.78 6.60 -5.38
N GLU A 119 0.83 5.58 -6.24
CA GLU A 119 -0.33 4.75 -6.55
C GLU A 119 -0.72 3.89 -5.36
N VAL A 120 0.27 3.32 -4.66
CA VAL A 120 0.06 2.57 -3.41
C VAL A 120 -0.63 3.46 -2.37
N TYR A 121 -0.11 4.66 -2.15
CA TYR A 121 -0.72 5.64 -1.24
C TYR A 121 -2.18 5.93 -1.60
N THR A 122 -2.45 6.15 -2.88
CA THR A 122 -3.81 6.40 -3.39
C THR A 122 -4.74 5.20 -3.16
N ALA A 123 -4.25 3.97 -3.36
CA ALA A 123 -5.01 2.76 -3.09
C ALA A 123 -5.33 2.59 -1.60
N LEU A 124 -4.34 2.82 -0.71
CA LEU A 124 -4.53 2.73 0.74
C LEU A 124 -5.48 3.81 1.27
N LYS A 125 -5.43 5.02 0.71
CA LYS A 125 -6.30 6.14 1.10
C LYS A 125 -7.78 5.91 0.75
N LYS A 126 -8.09 5.02 -0.19
CA LYS A 126 -9.47 4.67 -0.58
C LYS A 126 -10.13 3.69 0.40
N ILE A 127 -9.38 3.09 1.32
CA ILE A 127 -9.93 2.12 2.28
C ILE A 127 -10.89 2.85 3.22
N SER A 128 -12.11 2.31 3.35
CA SER A 128 -13.11 2.87 4.26
C SER A 128 -12.82 2.53 5.71
N ASP A 129 -13.29 3.34 6.65
CA ASP A 129 -13.09 3.11 8.08
C ASP A 129 -13.67 1.76 8.55
N THR A 130 -14.80 1.33 7.96
CA THR A 130 -15.38 0.00 8.15
C THR A 130 -14.43 -1.11 7.71
N ASP A 131 -13.80 -0.98 6.53
CA ASP A 131 -12.83 -1.96 6.02
C ASP A 131 -11.55 -1.99 6.87
N LEU A 132 -11.13 -0.85 7.46
CA LEU A 132 -10.02 -0.79 8.42
C LEU A 132 -10.31 -1.64 9.67
N HIS A 133 -11.54 -1.56 10.19
CA HIS A 133 -11.96 -2.32 11.36
C HIS A 133 -11.95 -3.83 11.09
N PHE A 134 -12.41 -4.25 9.90
CA PHE A 134 -12.32 -5.64 9.45
C PHE A 134 -10.88 -6.12 9.36
N LEU A 135 -9.96 -5.29 8.82
CA LEU A 135 -8.53 -5.59 8.75
C LEU A 135 -7.84 -5.65 10.13
N GLY A 136 -8.49 -5.15 11.20
CA GLY A 136 -7.87 -5.00 12.51
C GLY A 136 -6.86 -3.85 12.56
N LEU A 137 -7.15 -2.77 11.84
CA LEU A 137 -6.42 -1.49 11.89
C LEU A 137 -7.25 -0.44 12.64
N SER A 138 -6.59 0.59 13.16
CA SER A 138 -7.23 1.71 13.85
C SER A 138 -7.30 2.93 12.94
N GLU A 139 -8.47 3.55 12.86
CA GLU A 139 -8.71 4.80 12.11
C GLU A 139 -8.00 6.01 12.74
N ASP A 140 -7.84 6.03 14.06
CA ASP A 140 -7.24 7.15 14.78
C ASP A 140 -5.71 7.08 14.85
N TYR A 141 -5.15 5.86 14.96
CA TYR A 141 -3.74 5.67 15.30
C TYR A 141 -2.92 4.95 14.24
N ALA A 142 -3.56 4.23 13.31
CA ALA A 142 -2.85 3.30 12.43
C ALA A 142 -3.46 3.22 11.02
N ARG A 143 -3.82 4.37 10.45
CA ARG A 143 -4.27 4.47 9.06
C ARG A 143 -3.18 3.99 8.09
N PRO A 144 -3.51 3.12 7.14
CA PRO A 144 -2.51 2.42 6.34
C PRO A 144 -1.75 3.34 5.38
N GLU A 145 -2.37 4.43 4.90
CA GLU A 145 -1.70 5.40 4.05
C GLU A 145 -0.54 6.13 4.76
N TRP A 146 -0.54 6.19 6.10
CA TRP A 146 0.58 6.74 6.88
C TRP A 146 1.83 5.86 6.86
N MET A 147 1.72 4.62 6.38
CA MET A 147 2.88 3.77 6.13
C MET A 147 3.71 4.23 4.93
N ILE A 148 3.21 5.17 4.13
CA ILE A 148 3.91 5.85 3.04
C ILE A 148 4.29 7.25 3.52
N LEU A 149 5.60 7.53 3.58
CA LEU A 149 6.10 8.81 4.08
C LEU A 149 5.94 9.90 3.02
N THR A 150 5.09 10.89 3.31
CA THR A 150 4.97 12.13 2.53
C THR A 150 5.66 13.31 3.21
N VAL A 151 5.76 13.26 4.55
CA VAL A 151 6.47 14.22 5.38
C VAL A 151 7.39 13.43 6.31
N MET A 152 8.71 13.68 6.20
CA MET A 152 9.69 13.05 7.07
C MET A 152 9.94 13.93 8.30
N PRO A 153 9.69 13.45 9.53
CA PRO A 153 9.98 14.22 10.73
C PRO A 153 11.50 14.36 10.93
N VAL A 154 11.95 15.57 11.27
CA VAL A 154 13.35 15.85 11.58
C VAL A 154 13.54 15.84 13.10
N PRO A 155 14.32 14.91 13.66
CA PRO A 155 14.53 14.85 15.10
C PRO A 155 15.33 16.07 15.63
N PRO A 156 15.05 16.52 16.87
CA PRO A 156 15.74 17.66 17.46
C PRO A 156 17.19 17.31 17.87
N PRO A 157 18.06 18.30 18.09
CA PRO A 157 19.48 18.09 18.41
C PRO A 157 19.79 17.09 19.54
N PRO A 158 19.00 16.98 20.63
CA PRO A 158 19.26 15.97 21.66
C PRO A 158 19.20 14.51 21.17
N VAL A 159 18.47 14.25 20.09
CA VAL A 159 18.37 12.92 19.45
C VAL A 159 19.46 12.72 18.39
N ARG A 160 20.11 13.80 17.93
CA ARG A 160 21.19 13.81 16.94
C ARG A 160 22.37 14.67 17.44
N PRO A 161 23.02 14.29 18.56
CA PRO A 161 23.96 15.15 19.28
C PRO A 161 25.27 15.35 18.49
N SER A 162 25.76 16.59 18.41
CA SER A 162 27.08 16.89 17.87
C SER A 162 28.17 16.71 18.94
N ILE A 163 29.33 16.20 18.55
CA ILE A 163 30.52 16.12 19.39
C ILE A 163 31.48 17.24 18.99
N ALA A 164 31.90 18.04 19.96
CA ALA A 164 32.95 19.04 19.79
C ALA A 164 34.23 18.57 20.50
N VAL A 165 35.36 18.66 19.81
CA VAL A 165 36.70 18.37 20.33
C VAL A 165 37.52 19.66 20.32
N ASP A 166 38.51 19.77 21.20
CA ASP A 166 39.41 20.92 21.32
C ASP A 166 38.70 22.28 21.49
N GLY A 167 37.80 22.36 22.47
CA GLY A 167 37.13 23.63 22.82
C GLY A 167 36.22 24.19 21.73
N GLY A 168 35.83 23.38 20.73
CA GLY A 168 34.94 23.77 19.65
C GLY A 168 35.61 24.01 18.29
N THR A 169 36.93 23.83 18.18
CA THR A 169 37.64 23.96 16.90
C THR A 169 37.29 22.83 15.92
N MET A 170 37.07 21.62 16.43
CA MET A 170 36.60 20.50 15.62
C MET A 170 35.20 20.09 16.06
N ARG A 171 34.25 20.12 15.12
CA ARG A 171 32.86 19.69 15.34
C ARG A 171 32.54 18.54 14.42
N SER A 172 32.13 17.42 15.01
CA SER A 172 31.63 16.23 14.33
C SER A 172 30.14 16.13 14.61
N GLU A 173 29.33 16.09 13.55
CA GLU A 173 27.89 15.93 13.68
C GLU A 173 27.52 14.45 13.83
N ASP A 174 26.33 14.17 14.36
CA ASP A 174 25.78 12.83 14.43
C ASP A 174 25.52 12.23 13.02
N ASP A 175 25.65 10.92 12.87
CA ASP A 175 25.38 10.20 11.62
C ASP A 175 23.96 10.45 11.08
N LEU A 176 22.96 10.62 11.96
CA LEU A 176 21.60 10.99 11.55
C LEU A 176 21.58 12.34 10.86
N THR A 177 22.37 13.32 11.33
CA THR A 177 22.46 14.64 10.70
C THR A 177 23.04 14.53 9.29
N TYR A 178 24.09 13.72 9.10
CA TYR A 178 24.66 13.48 7.76
C TYR A 178 23.66 12.80 6.83
N LYS A 179 22.96 11.74 7.30
CA LYS A 179 21.98 11.03 6.47
C LYS A 179 20.75 11.86 6.14
N LEU A 180 20.27 12.69 7.06
CA LEU A 180 19.21 13.66 6.76
C LEU A 180 19.67 14.66 5.68
N GLY A 181 20.93 15.09 5.72
CA GLY A 181 21.53 15.92 4.66
C GLY A 181 21.54 15.21 3.30
N ASP A 182 21.92 13.93 3.26
CA ASP A 182 21.89 13.12 2.03
C ASP A 182 20.47 12.98 1.47
N ILE A 183 19.48 12.70 2.34
CA ILE A 183 18.06 12.57 1.96
C ILE A 183 17.53 13.88 1.37
N ILE A 184 17.85 15.03 1.99
CA ILE A 184 17.42 16.35 1.48
C ILE A 184 18.01 16.61 0.10
N LYS A 185 19.31 16.34 -0.10
CA LYS A 185 19.98 16.51 -1.40
C LYS A 185 19.36 15.61 -2.47
N ALA A 186 19.11 14.34 -2.15
CA ALA A 186 18.46 13.40 -3.07
C ALA A 186 17.04 13.88 -3.45
N SER A 187 16.25 14.35 -2.47
CA SER A 187 14.91 14.88 -2.71
C SER A 187 14.91 16.14 -3.59
N GLN A 188 15.85 17.06 -3.36
CA GLN A 188 16.01 18.24 -4.20
C GLN A 188 16.40 17.89 -5.64
N ASN A 189 17.24 16.87 -5.83
CA ASN A 189 17.63 16.40 -7.15
C ASN A 189 16.45 15.83 -7.93
N VAL A 190 15.62 14.98 -7.29
CA VAL A 190 14.38 14.46 -7.92
C VAL A 190 13.50 15.63 -8.37
N ARG A 191 13.22 16.57 -7.47
CA ARG A 191 12.36 17.73 -7.77
C ARG A 191 12.91 18.59 -8.91
N ARG A 192 14.22 18.80 -8.97
CA ARG A 192 14.86 19.54 -10.05
C ARG A 192 14.71 18.82 -11.38
N CYS A 193 14.97 17.51 -11.43
CA CYS A 193 14.81 16.70 -12.64
C CYS A 193 13.37 16.72 -13.16
N GLU A 194 12.37 16.68 -12.29
CA GLU A 194 10.96 16.83 -12.68
C GLU A 194 10.67 18.22 -13.28
N GLN A 195 11.18 19.29 -12.66
CA GLN A 195 10.96 20.66 -13.12
C GLN A 195 11.65 20.98 -14.45
N GLU A 196 12.82 20.39 -14.68
CA GLU A 196 13.60 20.54 -15.92
C GLU A 196 13.07 19.64 -17.06
N GLY A 197 12.07 18.79 -16.79
CA GLY A 197 11.52 17.88 -17.78
C GLY A 197 12.49 16.77 -18.18
N ALA A 198 13.31 16.30 -17.23
CA ALA A 198 14.25 15.21 -17.48
C ALA A 198 13.52 13.92 -17.95
N PRO A 199 14.19 13.04 -18.70
CA PRO A 199 13.58 11.78 -19.13
C PRO A 199 13.11 10.92 -17.94
N ALA A 200 11.97 10.23 -18.10
CA ALA A 200 11.33 9.47 -17.02
C ALA A 200 12.24 8.41 -16.37
N HIS A 201 13.12 7.77 -17.15
CA HIS A 201 14.07 6.79 -16.61
C HIS A 201 15.10 7.43 -15.66
N VAL A 202 15.55 8.65 -15.94
CA VAL A 202 16.48 9.41 -15.09
C VAL A 202 15.79 9.81 -13.78
N ILE A 203 14.56 10.31 -13.84
CA ILE A 203 13.77 10.63 -12.65
C ILE A 203 13.62 9.39 -11.77
N THR A 204 13.30 8.25 -12.39
CA THR A 204 13.13 6.95 -11.71
C THR A 204 14.42 6.47 -11.02
N GLU A 205 15.61 6.80 -11.54
CA GLU A 205 16.88 6.49 -10.88
C GLU A 205 17.10 7.35 -9.62
N PHE A 206 16.81 8.66 -9.71
CA PHE A 206 16.91 9.54 -8.54
C PHE A 206 15.85 9.24 -7.48
N GLU A 207 14.63 8.87 -7.87
CA GLU A 207 13.60 8.38 -6.95
C GLU A 207 14.05 7.12 -6.20
N GLN A 208 14.74 6.21 -6.88
CA GLN A 208 15.29 5.02 -6.25
C GLN A 208 16.41 5.32 -5.26
N LEU A 209 17.21 6.36 -5.51
CA LEU A 209 18.23 6.81 -4.57
C LEU A 209 17.61 7.44 -3.32
N LEU A 210 16.46 8.11 -3.45
CA LEU A 210 15.73 8.72 -2.33
C LEU A 210 15.06 7.66 -1.43
N GLN A 211 14.72 6.50 -1.98
CA GLN A 211 13.98 5.41 -1.33
C GLN A 211 14.85 4.50 -0.46
#